data_AF-A0A839JF32-F1
#
_entry.id   AF-A0A839JF32-F1
#
_cell.length_a   1.000
_cell.length_b   1.000
_cell.length_c   1.000
_cell.angle_alpha   90.00
_cell.angle_beta   90.00
_cell.angle_gamma   90.00
#
_symmetry.space_group_name_H-M   'P 1'
#
loop_
_entity.id
_entity.type
_entity.pdbx_description
1 polymer ?
#
loop_
_entity_poly.entity_id
_entity_poly.type
_entity_poly.pdbx_seq_one_letter_code
_entity_poly.pdbx_strand_id
1 'polypeptide(L)'
;MHRRWPVVVVILALLTGCSPAVGPTPAPSTSASPGASVEPTVSPAPATPSPTAPTATPTSEAPSGLVYFVVDTTRGFRLTREPRAGASDARSAVEAMIAGPDDPDYSSSWPKDTRVLGVDQRDGVIAVDLSGEARDANVGASGEAAMVQQLVWTVTESVDPSASVLATIEGEPASWGHLSWDEPIAREDPLEVRLLVGIDSPGEGETVTSPVRLSGEANVFEATLPWVVMRMDGAKVQEGFVNTSEGQVFAPWELTLTLPPGSYVLEVHDSDPSGGESNRPPDRDSRNFTVG
;
A
#
# COMPACT_ATOMS: atom_id res chain seq x y z
N MET A 1 26.60 -23.27 -58.32
CA MET A 1 27.32 -24.08 -57.31
C MET A 1 28.36 -23.20 -56.63
N HIS A 2 28.32 -23.07 -55.30
CA HIS A 2 29.46 -23.22 -54.38
C HIS A 2 29.02 -22.79 -52.98
N ARG A 3 29.11 -23.74 -52.04
CA ARG A 3 28.57 -23.68 -50.68
C ARG A 3 29.75 -23.55 -49.72
N ARG A 4 29.76 -22.56 -48.83
CA ARG A 4 30.67 -22.48 -47.68
C ARG A 4 29.89 -22.07 -46.44
N TRP A 5 30.13 -22.78 -45.34
CA TRP A 5 29.45 -22.67 -44.04
C TRP A 5 30.53 -22.28 -42.98
N PRO A 6 30.21 -22.04 -41.69
CA PRO A 6 30.91 -21.05 -40.90
C PRO A 6 32.09 -21.62 -40.09
N VAL A 7 32.89 -20.73 -39.52
CA VAL A 7 33.91 -21.07 -38.52
C VAL A 7 33.40 -20.62 -37.16
N VAL A 8 33.23 -21.56 -36.24
CA VAL A 8 32.98 -21.31 -34.81
C VAL A 8 34.31 -21.45 -34.08
N VAL A 9 34.64 -20.49 -33.21
CA VAL A 9 35.83 -20.53 -32.35
C VAL A 9 35.38 -20.85 -30.93
N VAL A 10 35.92 -21.94 -30.37
CA VAL A 10 35.74 -22.35 -28.97
C VAL A 10 37.05 -22.08 -28.23
N ILE A 11 36.99 -21.41 -27.08
CA ILE A 11 38.13 -21.20 -26.19
C ILE A 11 37.94 -22.08 -24.96
N LEU A 12 38.94 -22.91 -24.68
CA LEU A 12 38.98 -23.86 -23.56
C LEU A 12 40.09 -23.44 -22.60
N ALA A 13 39.78 -23.22 -21.32
CA ALA A 13 40.76 -22.89 -20.29
C ALA A 13 41.03 -24.12 -19.41
N LEU A 14 42.30 -24.50 -19.29
CA LEU A 14 42.80 -25.58 -18.42
C LEU A 14 43.57 -24.97 -17.25
N LEU A 15 43.28 -25.42 -16.03
CA LEU A 15 44.07 -25.10 -14.85
C LEU A 15 44.40 -26.40 -14.08
N THR A 16 45.68 -26.63 -13.85
CA THR A 16 46.24 -27.79 -13.14
C THR A 16 47.21 -27.31 -12.05
N GLY A 17 47.11 -27.84 -10.84
CA GLY A 17 48.05 -27.55 -9.74
C GLY A 17 48.07 -28.68 -8.70
N CYS A 18 49.25 -29.07 -8.23
CA CYS A 18 49.49 -30.30 -7.46
C CYS A 18 49.69 -30.09 -5.95
N SER A 19 49.40 -31.13 -5.15
CA SER A 19 49.87 -31.34 -3.76
C SER A 19 51.16 -32.20 -3.75
N PRO A 20 52.01 -32.24 -2.68
CA PRO A 20 51.73 -33.14 -1.51
C PRO A 20 52.40 -32.85 -0.11
N ALA A 21 51.85 -33.52 0.92
CA ALA A 21 52.48 -34.20 2.11
C ALA A 21 53.16 -33.50 3.35
N VAL A 22 52.54 -33.69 4.56
CA VAL A 22 53.08 -34.05 5.93
C VAL A 22 54.16 -33.14 6.61
N GLY A 23 54.30 -32.89 7.93
CA GLY A 23 53.70 -33.28 9.26
C GLY A 23 54.77 -33.09 10.40
N PRO A 24 54.64 -33.46 11.70
CA PRO A 24 53.50 -33.87 12.56
C PRO A 24 53.48 -33.28 14.04
N THR A 25 52.48 -33.71 14.86
CA THR A 25 52.38 -34.01 16.34
C THR A 25 53.47 -33.53 17.35
N PRO A 26 53.17 -32.95 18.57
CA PRO A 26 52.30 -33.57 19.62
C PRO A 26 51.37 -32.66 20.50
N ALA A 27 50.61 -33.32 21.39
CA ALA A 27 49.56 -32.80 22.28
C ALA A 27 50.05 -32.30 23.67
N PRO A 28 49.13 -31.86 24.57
CA PRO A 28 48.76 -32.76 25.68
C PRO A 28 47.25 -32.79 26.04
N SER A 29 46.91 -33.73 26.92
CA SER A 29 45.56 -34.09 27.37
C SER A 29 45.10 -33.35 28.63
N THR A 30 43.77 -33.28 28.87
CA THR A 30 43.18 -33.33 30.22
C THR A 30 41.78 -33.95 30.20
N SER A 31 41.30 -34.43 31.36
CA SER A 31 40.14 -35.33 31.50
C SER A 31 39.33 -34.98 32.76
N ALA A 32 38.01 -35.29 32.75
CA ALA A 32 37.15 -35.75 33.87
C ALA A 32 35.76 -35.08 33.98
N SER A 33 34.71 -35.84 33.61
CA SER A 33 33.60 -36.36 34.45
C SER A 33 32.78 -35.49 35.44
N PRO A 34 31.58 -35.96 35.88
CA PRO A 34 30.39 -35.10 36.01
C PRO A 34 29.88 -34.91 37.46
N GLY A 35 28.85 -34.06 37.62
CA GLY A 35 28.06 -33.97 38.84
C GLY A 35 26.70 -33.29 38.64
N ALA A 36 25.62 -33.96 39.05
CA ALA A 36 24.29 -33.36 39.19
C ALA A 36 24.06 -32.95 40.66
N SER A 37 23.30 -31.89 40.90
CA SER A 37 22.79 -31.52 42.23
C SER A 37 21.47 -30.75 42.10
N VAL A 38 20.64 -30.79 43.13
CA VAL A 38 19.21 -30.37 43.12
C VAL A 38 18.86 -29.44 44.29
N GLU A 39 17.75 -28.70 44.13
CA GLU A 39 16.98 -27.97 45.15
C GLU A 39 17.57 -26.68 45.77
N PRO A 40 16.74 -25.79 46.38
CA PRO A 40 15.28 -25.84 46.54
C PRO A 40 14.50 -24.62 45.98
N THR A 41 13.17 -24.78 45.93
CA THR A 41 12.17 -23.73 45.66
C THR A 41 12.12 -22.65 46.74
N VAL A 42 11.97 -21.38 46.35
CA VAL A 42 11.49 -20.29 47.22
C VAL A 42 10.26 -19.60 46.61
N SER A 43 9.26 -19.35 47.44
CA SER A 43 7.96 -18.78 47.05
C SER A 43 7.68 -17.49 47.85
N PRO A 44 7.31 -16.38 47.18
CA PRO A 44 6.73 -15.22 47.85
C PRO A 44 5.29 -14.90 47.39
N ALA A 45 4.39 -14.91 48.37
CA ALA A 45 3.16 -14.11 48.58
C ALA A 45 2.19 -13.74 47.41
N PRO A 46 0.85 -13.82 47.63
CA PRO A 46 -0.15 -13.37 46.66
C PRO A 46 -0.23 -11.84 46.58
N ALA A 47 -0.37 -11.31 45.36
CA ALA A 47 -0.58 -9.88 45.12
C ALA A 47 -2.04 -9.46 45.34
N THR A 48 -2.24 -8.33 46.02
CA THR A 48 -3.56 -7.68 46.20
C THR A 48 -4.00 -7.03 44.89
N PRO A 49 -5.26 -7.17 44.44
CA PRO A 49 -5.74 -6.48 43.24
C PRO A 49 -5.93 -4.98 43.50
N SER A 50 -5.27 -4.15 42.68
CA SER A 50 -5.53 -2.70 42.61
C SER A 50 -6.89 -2.40 41.95
N PRO A 51 -7.54 -1.27 42.28
CA PRO A 51 -8.86 -0.94 41.75
C PRO A 51 -8.84 -0.66 40.25
N THR A 52 -9.80 -1.26 39.54
CA THR A 52 -10.04 -1.05 38.10
C THR A 52 -10.35 0.41 37.81
N ALA A 53 -9.56 1.05 36.94
CA ALA A 53 -9.91 2.36 36.38
C ALA A 53 -11.17 2.24 35.51
N PRO A 54 -12.03 3.28 35.43
CA PRO A 54 -13.26 3.20 34.65
C PRO A 54 -12.94 3.02 33.17
N THR A 55 -13.48 1.97 32.56
CA THR A 55 -13.45 1.78 31.11
C THR A 55 -14.12 2.98 30.44
N ALA A 56 -13.35 3.76 29.69
CA ALA A 56 -13.93 4.75 28.79
C ALA A 56 -14.74 4.00 27.73
N THR A 57 -16.03 4.31 27.61
CA THR A 57 -16.85 3.82 26.51
C THR A 57 -16.25 4.38 25.21
N PRO A 58 -15.82 3.54 24.25
CA PRO A 58 -15.36 4.06 22.98
C PRO A 58 -16.52 4.80 22.30
N THR A 59 -16.27 6.04 21.88
CA THR A 59 -17.18 6.71 20.95
C THR A 59 -17.19 5.85 19.69
N SER A 60 -18.37 5.41 19.25
CA SER A 60 -18.47 4.62 18.03
C SER A 60 -18.12 5.51 16.85
N GLU A 61 -16.88 5.37 16.39
CA GLU A 61 -16.45 5.90 15.10
C GLU A 61 -17.35 5.32 13.99
N ALA A 62 -17.66 6.13 12.98
CA ALA A 62 -18.45 5.65 11.86
C ALA A 62 -17.61 4.64 11.05
N PRO A 63 -18.19 3.53 10.54
CA PRO A 63 -17.44 2.60 9.71
C PRO A 63 -16.85 3.34 8.50
N SER A 64 -15.55 3.23 8.31
CA SER A 64 -14.83 3.74 7.15
C SER A 64 -14.75 2.66 6.06
N GLY A 65 -14.94 3.07 4.81
CA GLY A 65 -14.60 2.27 3.64
C GLY A 65 -13.39 2.85 2.93
N LEU A 66 -12.73 2.06 2.09
CA LEU A 66 -11.57 2.51 1.31
C LEU A 66 -12.04 3.00 -0.08
N VAL A 67 -11.68 4.23 -0.43
CA VAL A 67 -12.04 4.86 -1.71
C VAL A 67 -10.78 5.17 -2.50
N TYR A 68 -10.78 4.87 -3.80
CA TYR A 68 -9.58 5.01 -4.64
C TYR A 68 -9.55 6.38 -5.35
N PHE A 69 -8.33 6.92 -5.45
CA PHE A 69 -8.04 8.21 -6.09
C PHE A 69 -6.80 8.11 -6.98
N VAL A 70 -6.68 9.04 -7.94
CA VAL A 70 -5.64 9.04 -8.97
C VAL A 70 -4.47 9.93 -8.54
N VAL A 71 -3.26 9.39 -8.53
CA VAL A 71 -2.00 10.14 -8.40
C VAL A 71 -1.27 10.12 -9.75
N ASP A 72 -0.68 11.25 -10.14
CA ASP A 72 0.20 11.33 -11.33
C ASP A 72 1.64 10.98 -10.93
N THR A 73 2.24 10.02 -11.63
CA THR A 73 3.58 9.50 -11.32
C THR A 73 4.45 9.50 -12.57
N THR A 74 5.77 9.37 -12.39
CA THR A 74 6.69 9.17 -13.53
C THR A 74 6.44 7.89 -14.33
N ARG A 75 5.56 6.99 -13.83
CA ARG A 75 5.11 5.74 -14.47
C ARG A 75 3.69 5.88 -15.09
N GLY A 76 3.15 7.10 -15.14
CA GLY A 76 1.77 7.42 -15.52
C GLY A 76 0.83 7.44 -14.32
N PHE A 77 -0.48 7.61 -14.56
CA PHE A 77 -1.48 7.58 -13.50
C PHE A 77 -1.44 6.28 -12.71
N ARG A 78 -1.66 6.38 -11.40
CA ARG A 78 -1.80 5.24 -10.47
C ARG A 78 -2.94 5.49 -9.50
N LEU A 79 -3.48 4.40 -8.96
CA LEU A 79 -4.51 4.40 -7.94
C LEU A 79 -3.91 4.18 -6.55
N THR A 80 -4.19 5.12 -5.68
CA THR A 80 -3.99 5.05 -4.23
C THR A 80 -5.36 5.12 -3.54
N ARG A 81 -5.44 5.03 -2.22
CA ARG A 81 -6.71 4.99 -1.49
C ARG A 81 -6.68 5.82 -0.21
N GLU A 82 -7.87 6.24 0.21
CA GLU A 82 -8.12 6.89 1.49
C GLU A 82 -9.25 6.15 2.24
N PRO A 83 -9.15 5.98 3.57
CA PRO A 83 -10.31 5.64 4.39
C PRO A 83 -11.29 6.83 4.43
N ARG A 84 -12.53 6.61 4.00
CA ARG A 84 -13.60 7.61 4.01
C ARG A 84 -14.69 7.20 4.99
N ALA A 85 -14.93 8.04 6.00
CA ALA A 85 -15.98 7.83 6.99
C ALA A 85 -17.36 7.76 6.31
N GLY A 86 -18.11 6.68 6.57
CA GLY A 86 -19.45 6.47 6.00
C GLY A 86 -19.49 5.89 4.58
N ALA A 87 -18.34 5.63 3.94
CA ALA A 87 -18.25 4.93 2.64
C ALA A 87 -18.44 3.40 2.78
N SER A 88 -19.44 2.97 3.55
CA SER A 88 -19.61 1.58 4.00
C SER A 88 -20.29 0.64 2.98
N ASP A 89 -20.66 1.15 1.80
CA ASP A 89 -21.28 0.40 0.71
C ASP A 89 -20.94 1.03 -0.65
N ALA A 90 -21.27 0.34 -1.76
CA ALA A 90 -20.93 0.80 -3.10
C ALA A 90 -21.57 2.14 -3.51
N ARG A 91 -22.72 2.54 -2.96
CA ARG A 91 -23.29 3.87 -3.26
C ARG A 91 -22.46 4.94 -2.56
N SER A 92 -22.29 4.81 -1.25
CA SER A 92 -21.58 5.78 -0.41
C SER A 92 -20.09 5.89 -0.78
N ALA A 93 -19.45 4.79 -1.20
CA ALA A 93 -18.09 4.79 -1.72
C ALA A 93 -17.96 5.56 -3.06
N VAL A 94 -18.92 5.39 -3.98
CA VAL A 94 -18.94 6.15 -5.26
C VAL A 94 -19.28 7.63 -5.01
N GLU A 95 -20.19 7.94 -4.08
CA GLU A 95 -20.49 9.32 -3.68
C GLU A 95 -19.25 10.01 -3.08
N ALA A 96 -18.47 9.32 -2.25
CA ALA A 96 -17.18 9.82 -1.74
C ALA A 96 -16.12 9.97 -2.84
N MET A 97 -16.04 9.04 -3.79
CA MET A 97 -15.12 9.13 -4.95
C MET A 97 -15.41 10.36 -5.83
N ILE A 98 -16.70 10.66 -6.05
CA ILE A 98 -17.15 11.86 -6.76
C ILE A 98 -16.81 13.11 -5.96
N ALA A 99 -17.08 13.12 -4.64
CA ALA A 99 -16.73 14.22 -3.74
C ALA A 99 -15.23 14.56 -3.81
N GLY A 100 -14.37 13.56 -3.96
CA GLY A 100 -12.92 13.70 -4.23
C GLY A 100 -12.05 13.34 -3.04
N PRO A 101 -10.71 13.33 -3.24
CA PRO A 101 -9.76 13.06 -2.17
C PRO A 101 -9.77 14.17 -1.13
N ASP A 102 -9.39 13.82 0.11
CA ASP A 102 -9.01 14.81 1.12
C ASP A 102 -7.54 15.21 0.95
N ASP A 103 -6.71 14.31 0.39
CA ASP A 103 -5.30 14.58 0.09
C ASP A 103 -5.12 15.47 -1.16
N PRO A 104 -4.39 16.61 -1.07
CA PRO A 104 -4.18 17.53 -2.19
C PRO A 104 -3.19 17.03 -3.25
N ASP A 105 -2.36 16.02 -2.97
CA ASP A 105 -1.49 15.37 -3.95
C ASP A 105 -2.26 14.35 -4.81
N TYR A 106 -3.50 14.03 -4.43
CA TYR A 106 -4.40 13.12 -5.14
C TYR A 106 -5.39 13.88 -6.02
N SER A 107 -6.00 13.16 -6.97
CA SER A 107 -6.97 13.72 -7.91
C SER A 107 -8.15 12.77 -8.19
N SER A 108 -9.25 13.34 -8.65
CA SER A 108 -10.42 12.61 -9.14
C SER A 108 -11.00 13.36 -10.33
N SER A 109 -11.32 12.63 -11.40
CA SER A 109 -11.75 13.19 -12.68
C SER A 109 -13.26 13.31 -12.83
N TRP A 110 -14.00 12.82 -11.83
CA TRP A 110 -15.47 12.81 -11.81
C TRP A 110 -16.03 14.23 -11.58
N PRO A 111 -16.94 14.71 -12.45
CA PRO A 111 -17.61 15.99 -12.28
C PRO A 111 -18.39 16.03 -10.96
N LYS A 112 -18.17 17.08 -10.14
CA LYS A 112 -18.67 17.15 -8.75
C LYS A 112 -20.20 17.15 -8.61
N ASP A 113 -20.92 17.53 -9.66
CA ASP A 113 -22.38 17.54 -9.70
C ASP A 113 -23.00 16.18 -10.11
N THR A 114 -22.15 15.17 -10.39
CA THR A 114 -22.58 13.78 -10.67
C THR A 114 -23.27 13.17 -9.46
N ARG A 115 -24.39 12.47 -9.68
CA ARG A 115 -25.17 11.78 -8.65
C ARG A 115 -25.26 10.29 -8.95
N VAL A 116 -25.26 9.46 -7.91
CA VAL A 116 -25.48 8.00 -8.01
C VAL A 116 -26.98 7.71 -8.04
N LEU A 117 -27.53 7.51 -9.23
CA LEU A 117 -28.95 7.21 -9.44
C LEU A 117 -29.33 5.83 -8.90
N GLY A 118 -28.48 4.82 -9.11
CA GLY A 118 -28.71 3.46 -8.67
C GLY A 118 -27.44 2.65 -8.50
N VAL A 119 -27.48 1.65 -7.62
CA VAL A 119 -26.50 0.57 -7.52
C VAL A 119 -27.26 -0.74 -7.34
N ASP A 120 -26.93 -1.76 -8.12
CA ASP A 120 -27.54 -3.09 -8.06
C ASP A 120 -26.45 -4.15 -8.28
N GLN A 121 -26.54 -5.32 -7.63
CA GLN A 121 -25.55 -6.39 -7.73
C GLN A 121 -26.21 -7.71 -8.08
N ARG A 122 -25.81 -8.32 -9.22
CA ARG A 122 -26.32 -9.61 -9.69
C ARG A 122 -25.21 -10.39 -10.39
N ASP A 123 -25.16 -11.70 -10.15
CA ASP A 123 -24.33 -12.65 -10.90
C ASP A 123 -22.83 -12.26 -11.02
N GLY A 124 -22.28 -11.64 -9.97
CA GLY A 124 -20.88 -11.18 -9.94
C GLY A 124 -20.62 -9.82 -10.60
N VAL A 125 -21.66 -9.12 -11.06
CA VAL A 125 -21.59 -7.77 -11.62
C VAL A 125 -22.25 -6.77 -10.68
N ILE A 126 -21.58 -5.65 -10.43
CA ILE A 126 -22.13 -4.48 -9.74
C ILE A 126 -22.43 -3.41 -10.79
N ALA A 127 -23.70 -3.14 -11.03
CA ALA A 127 -24.15 -2.07 -11.93
C ALA A 127 -24.25 -0.76 -11.15
N VAL A 128 -23.66 0.32 -11.69
CA VAL A 128 -23.71 1.67 -11.11
C VAL A 128 -24.29 2.62 -12.15
N ASP A 129 -25.46 3.20 -11.85
CA ASP A 129 -26.11 4.19 -12.72
C ASP A 129 -25.85 5.60 -12.20
N LEU A 130 -25.32 6.45 -13.07
CA LEU A 130 -24.90 7.82 -12.76
C LEU A 130 -25.78 8.85 -13.49
N SER A 131 -25.83 10.08 -12.98
CA SER A 131 -26.57 11.16 -13.63
C SER A 131 -25.81 11.78 -14.81
N GLY A 132 -26.52 12.46 -15.71
CA GLY A 132 -26.00 12.95 -16.98
C GLY A 132 -24.73 13.80 -16.89
N GLU A 133 -24.53 14.51 -15.77
CA GLU A 133 -23.33 15.31 -15.45
C GLU A 133 -22.02 14.48 -15.48
N ALA A 134 -22.10 13.15 -15.30
CA ALA A 134 -20.94 12.26 -15.44
C ALA A 134 -20.27 12.37 -16.83
N ARG A 135 -21.04 12.73 -17.88
CA ARG A 135 -20.54 12.87 -19.26
C ARG A 135 -19.62 14.07 -19.47
N ASP A 136 -19.61 15.03 -18.54
CA ASP A 136 -18.77 16.23 -18.64
C ASP A 136 -17.30 15.96 -18.25
N ALA A 137 -16.97 14.73 -17.84
CA ALA A 137 -15.59 14.30 -17.59
C ALA A 137 -14.76 14.34 -18.89
N ASN A 138 -13.62 15.03 -18.86
CA ASN A 138 -12.75 15.17 -20.03
C ASN A 138 -11.27 15.11 -19.62
N VAL A 139 -10.63 13.97 -19.88
CA VAL A 139 -9.29 13.64 -19.36
C VAL A 139 -8.36 12.96 -20.37
N GLY A 140 -8.85 12.72 -21.60
CA GLY A 140 -8.13 12.02 -22.65
C GLY A 140 -7.87 10.54 -22.34
N ALA A 141 -7.40 9.78 -23.34
CA ALA A 141 -7.38 8.32 -23.30
C ALA A 141 -6.69 7.68 -22.07
N SER A 142 -5.59 8.26 -21.58
CA SER A 142 -4.92 7.75 -20.36
C SER A 142 -5.68 8.07 -19.07
N GLY A 143 -6.36 9.22 -19.03
CA GLY A 143 -7.25 9.56 -17.91
C GLY A 143 -8.57 8.79 -17.95
N GLU A 144 -9.09 8.49 -19.14
CA GLU A 144 -10.29 7.66 -19.35
C GLU A 144 -10.09 6.27 -18.70
N ALA A 145 -8.93 5.63 -18.92
CA ALA A 145 -8.58 4.36 -18.29
C ALA A 145 -8.42 4.47 -16.76
N ALA A 146 -7.74 5.50 -16.26
CA ALA A 146 -7.56 5.73 -14.82
C ALA A 146 -8.91 5.98 -14.12
N MET A 147 -9.82 6.72 -14.75
CA MET A 147 -11.17 7.03 -14.26
C MET A 147 -12.06 5.78 -14.19
N VAL A 148 -11.98 4.89 -15.18
CA VAL A 148 -12.64 3.58 -15.16
C VAL A 148 -12.13 2.75 -13.99
N GLN A 149 -10.81 2.56 -13.88
CA GLN A 149 -10.24 1.76 -12.79
C GLN A 149 -10.51 2.40 -11.41
N GLN A 150 -10.56 3.73 -11.29
CA GLN A 150 -10.94 4.41 -10.04
C GLN A 150 -12.33 3.96 -9.55
N LEU A 151 -13.32 3.91 -10.46
CA LEU A 151 -14.68 3.44 -10.14
C LEU A 151 -14.70 1.94 -9.87
N VAL A 152 -14.05 1.13 -10.72
CA VAL A 152 -13.98 -0.33 -10.56
C VAL A 152 -13.42 -0.70 -9.19
N TRP A 153 -12.24 -0.17 -8.83
CA TRP A 153 -11.57 -0.47 -7.56
C TRP A 153 -12.40 -0.02 -6.36
N THR A 154 -12.92 1.21 -6.37
CA THR A 154 -13.77 1.75 -5.29
C THR A 154 -15.01 0.90 -5.03
N VAL A 155 -15.77 0.59 -6.08
CA VAL A 155 -17.03 -0.19 -5.97
C VAL A 155 -16.76 -1.59 -5.44
N THR A 156 -15.77 -2.28 -6.02
CA THR A 156 -15.42 -3.65 -5.64
C THR A 156 -14.81 -3.73 -4.24
N GLU A 157 -14.12 -2.70 -3.76
CA GLU A 157 -13.55 -2.68 -2.40
C GLU A 157 -14.64 -2.65 -1.33
N SER A 158 -15.72 -1.92 -1.60
CA SER A 158 -16.86 -1.79 -0.69
C SER A 158 -17.81 -3.00 -0.65
N VAL A 159 -17.62 -4.01 -1.52
CA VAL A 159 -18.58 -5.13 -1.70
C VAL A 159 -17.89 -6.49 -1.91
N ASP A 160 -17.18 -6.65 -3.02
CA ASP A 160 -16.56 -7.91 -3.44
C ASP A 160 -15.40 -7.63 -4.42
N PRO A 161 -14.13 -7.91 -4.04
CA PRO A 161 -12.96 -7.66 -4.88
C PRO A 161 -12.87 -8.55 -6.12
N SER A 162 -13.72 -9.59 -6.23
CA SER A 162 -13.81 -10.47 -7.40
C SER A 162 -14.92 -10.08 -8.40
N ALA A 163 -15.76 -9.12 -8.04
CA ALA A 163 -16.83 -8.63 -8.91
C ALA A 163 -16.31 -7.78 -10.08
N SER A 164 -17.10 -7.70 -11.14
CA SER A 164 -16.92 -6.74 -12.24
C SER A 164 -17.91 -5.58 -12.12
N VAL A 165 -17.59 -4.42 -12.68
CA VAL A 165 -18.42 -3.21 -12.61
C VAL A 165 -18.93 -2.83 -14.00
N LEU A 166 -20.21 -2.51 -14.10
CA LEU A 166 -20.83 -1.95 -15.29
C LEU A 166 -21.35 -0.54 -14.96
N ALA A 167 -20.85 0.48 -15.63
CA ALA A 167 -21.32 1.85 -15.44
C ALA A 167 -22.35 2.23 -16.52
N THR A 168 -23.49 2.78 -16.09
CA THR A 168 -24.45 3.45 -16.96
C THR A 168 -24.56 4.91 -16.59
N ILE A 169 -25.02 5.73 -17.54
CA ILE A 169 -25.38 7.11 -17.30
C ILE A 169 -26.82 7.30 -17.76
N GLU A 170 -27.74 7.51 -16.81
CA GLU A 170 -29.19 7.60 -17.03
C GLU A 170 -29.76 6.36 -17.76
N GLY A 171 -29.25 5.17 -17.43
CA GLY A 171 -29.67 3.88 -17.98
C GLY A 171 -29.04 3.47 -19.32
N GLU A 172 -28.28 4.36 -19.97
CA GLU A 172 -27.51 4.04 -21.18
C GLU A 172 -26.04 3.72 -20.84
N PRO A 173 -25.30 2.90 -21.63
CA PRO A 173 -23.89 2.62 -21.37
C PRO A 173 -23.03 3.88 -21.18
N ALA A 174 -22.17 3.88 -20.16
CA ALA A 174 -21.27 5.01 -19.92
C ALA A 174 -20.24 5.14 -21.06
N SER A 175 -19.91 6.37 -21.43
CA SER A 175 -18.88 6.64 -22.44
C SER A 175 -18.25 8.03 -22.26
N TRP A 176 -16.95 8.11 -22.50
CA TRP A 176 -16.15 9.34 -22.44
C TRP A 176 -15.06 9.29 -23.50
N GLY A 177 -15.02 10.28 -24.41
CA GLY A 177 -13.96 10.41 -25.40
C GLY A 177 -13.84 9.19 -26.32
N HIS A 178 -12.84 8.34 -26.07
CA HIS A 178 -12.56 7.12 -26.84
C HIS A 178 -13.07 5.85 -26.15
N LEU A 179 -13.48 5.95 -24.88
CA LEU A 179 -13.92 4.84 -24.06
C LEU A 179 -15.44 4.68 -24.10
N SER A 180 -15.88 3.44 -24.36
CA SER A 180 -17.27 2.99 -24.20
C SER A 180 -17.29 1.82 -23.21
N TRP A 181 -18.22 1.87 -22.26
CA TRP A 181 -18.36 0.88 -21.18
C TRP A 181 -19.54 -0.05 -21.46
N ASP A 182 -19.49 -0.76 -22.59
CA ASP A 182 -20.58 -1.63 -23.05
C ASP A 182 -20.65 -2.99 -22.32
N GLU A 183 -19.57 -3.42 -21.66
CA GLU A 183 -19.44 -4.70 -20.96
C GLU A 183 -18.89 -4.50 -19.53
N PRO A 184 -19.17 -5.41 -18.56
CA PRO A 184 -18.62 -5.31 -17.22
C PRO A 184 -17.08 -5.38 -17.20
N ILE A 185 -16.43 -4.48 -16.45
CA ILE A 185 -14.97 -4.37 -16.33
C ILE A 185 -14.55 -4.81 -14.92
N ALA A 186 -13.60 -5.74 -14.84
CA ALA A 186 -12.99 -6.20 -13.60
C ALA A 186 -11.78 -5.34 -13.20
N ARG A 187 -11.29 -5.51 -11.96
CA ARG A 187 -10.01 -4.94 -11.52
C ARG A 187 -8.89 -5.34 -12.48
N GLU A 188 -8.13 -4.38 -12.97
CA GLU A 188 -6.84 -4.65 -13.62
C GLU A 188 -5.78 -5.15 -12.62
N ASP A 189 -4.63 -5.62 -13.12
CA ASP A 189 -3.53 -6.06 -12.26
C ASP A 189 -3.08 -4.90 -11.35
N PRO A 190 -3.12 -5.05 -10.00
CA PRO A 190 -2.75 -3.99 -9.09
C PRO A 190 -1.31 -3.48 -9.27
N LEU A 191 -0.38 -4.29 -9.82
CA LEU A 191 0.98 -3.83 -10.10
C LEU A 191 1.04 -2.81 -11.26
N GLU A 192 0.11 -2.91 -12.21
CA GLU A 192 0.03 -1.99 -13.34
C GLU A 192 -0.73 -0.72 -12.97
N VAL A 193 -1.80 -0.81 -12.17
CA VAL A 193 -2.71 0.32 -11.91
C VAL A 193 -2.56 0.99 -10.55
N ARG A 194 -1.98 0.36 -9.51
CA ARG A 194 -1.89 0.96 -8.16
C ARG A 194 -0.51 1.57 -7.85
N LEU A 195 -0.52 2.58 -6.98
CA LEU A 195 0.66 3.08 -6.31
C LEU A 195 1.16 1.98 -5.36
N LEU A 196 2.46 1.66 -5.37
CA LEU A 196 2.97 0.49 -4.63
C LEU A 196 3.11 0.73 -3.12
N VAL A 197 3.04 1.98 -2.67
CA VAL A 197 3.09 2.38 -1.26
C VAL A 197 1.93 3.33 -0.97
N GLY A 198 1.22 3.14 0.14
CA GLY A 198 0.10 3.99 0.52
C GLY A 198 -0.08 4.10 2.03
N ILE A 199 -0.57 5.26 2.47
CA ILE A 199 -0.85 5.60 3.87
C ILE A 199 -2.38 5.64 4.09
N ASP A 200 -2.89 4.74 4.93
CA ASP A 200 -4.30 4.73 5.35
C ASP A 200 -4.52 5.60 6.62
N SER A 201 -3.50 5.77 7.49
CA SER A 201 -3.61 6.58 8.71
C SER A 201 -2.26 7.16 9.16
N PRO A 202 -2.19 8.42 9.65
CA PRO A 202 -3.28 9.39 9.78
C PRO A 202 -3.84 9.85 8.43
N GLY A 203 -5.09 10.29 8.42
CA GLY A 203 -5.70 10.97 7.27
C GLY A 203 -5.08 12.36 7.04
N GLU A 204 -5.28 12.92 5.85
CA GLU A 204 -4.75 14.26 5.54
C GLU A 204 -5.31 15.33 6.47
N GLY A 205 -4.42 16.11 7.07
CA GLY A 205 -4.75 17.15 8.04
C GLY A 205 -5.24 16.63 9.41
N GLU A 206 -5.24 15.31 9.66
CA GLU A 206 -5.80 14.73 10.89
C GLU A 206 -5.06 15.24 12.14
N THR A 207 -5.81 15.49 13.22
CA THR A 207 -5.24 15.81 14.53
C THR A 207 -5.31 14.59 15.46
N VAL A 208 -4.14 14.08 15.81
CA VAL A 208 -3.92 12.85 16.58
C VAL A 208 -3.23 13.14 17.91
N THR A 209 -3.27 12.19 18.85
CA THR A 209 -2.50 12.26 20.11
C THR A 209 -1.27 11.36 20.07
N SER A 210 -0.21 11.73 20.80
CA SER A 210 0.97 10.86 20.98
C SER A 210 0.70 9.78 22.03
N PRO A 211 1.13 8.51 21.83
CA PRO A 211 1.84 8.01 20.66
C PRO A 211 0.93 7.84 19.44
N VAL A 212 1.44 8.21 18.27
CA VAL A 212 0.71 8.20 17.00
C VAL A 212 0.83 6.82 16.37
N ARG A 213 -0.29 6.19 15.99
CA ARG A 213 -0.31 5.02 15.12
C ARG A 213 -0.28 5.48 13.67
N LEU A 214 0.64 4.93 12.90
CA LEU A 214 0.73 5.07 11.45
C LEU A 214 0.36 3.72 10.83
N SER A 215 -0.41 3.69 9.75
CA SER A 215 -0.71 2.45 9.03
C SER A 215 -1.01 2.68 7.57
N GLY A 216 -0.90 1.63 6.78
CA GLY A 216 -1.29 1.63 5.38
C GLY A 216 -1.08 0.26 4.75
N GLU A 217 -0.92 0.25 3.44
CA GLU A 217 -0.63 -0.95 2.66
C GLU A 217 0.48 -0.66 1.67
N ALA A 218 1.36 -1.64 1.45
CA ALA A 218 2.43 -1.53 0.48
C ALA A 218 2.75 -2.88 -0.17
N ASN A 219 3.27 -2.82 -1.39
CA ASN A 219 3.84 -3.94 -2.11
C ASN A 219 5.32 -3.62 -2.38
N VAL A 220 6.18 -4.02 -1.46
CA VAL A 220 7.60 -3.67 -1.43
C VAL A 220 8.51 -4.90 -1.41
N PHE A 221 9.73 -4.73 -1.93
CA PHE A 221 10.76 -5.76 -1.89
C PHE A 221 11.17 -6.08 -0.44
N GLU A 222 11.49 -7.35 -0.17
CA GLU A 222 11.87 -7.85 1.18
C GLU A 222 10.91 -7.43 2.32
N ALA A 223 9.63 -7.18 1.99
CA ALA A 223 8.62 -6.68 2.92
C ALA A 223 9.07 -5.42 3.69
N THR A 224 9.94 -4.58 3.13
CA THR A 224 10.61 -3.48 3.86
C THR A 224 10.21 -2.14 3.25
N LEU A 225 9.48 -1.34 4.03
CA LEU A 225 8.98 -0.01 3.64
C LEU A 225 9.75 1.09 4.38
N PRO A 226 10.64 1.84 3.70
CA PRO A 226 11.21 3.08 4.21
C PRO A 226 10.14 4.14 4.54
N TRP A 227 10.38 4.91 5.61
CA TRP A 227 9.53 6.02 6.00
C TRP A 227 10.35 7.16 6.62
N VAL A 228 9.82 8.38 6.52
CA VAL A 228 10.38 9.57 7.16
C VAL A 228 9.25 10.47 7.68
N VAL A 229 9.44 11.03 8.87
CA VAL A 229 8.59 12.06 9.46
C VAL A 229 9.37 13.37 9.50
N MET A 230 8.80 14.41 8.90
CA MET A 230 9.36 15.75 8.77
C MET A 230 8.48 16.78 9.49
N ARG A 231 9.05 17.94 9.84
CA ARG A 231 8.28 19.15 10.11
C ARG A 231 7.82 19.77 8.78
N MET A 232 6.84 20.68 8.84
CA MET A 232 6.32 21.42 7.67
C MET A 232 7.37 22.30 6.96
N ASP A 233 8.54 22.53 7.57
CA ASP A 233 9.68 23.23 6.96
C ASP A 233 10.68 22.28 6.26
N GLY A 234 10.37 20.98 6.21
CA GLY A 234 11.21 19.92 5.64
C GLY A 234 12.28 19.37 6.60
N ALA A 235 12.38 19.87 7.84
CA ALA A 235 13.33 19.32 8.81
C ALA A 235 12.94 17.89 9.22
N LYS A 236 13.76 16.89 8.88
CA LYS A 236 13.58 15.50 9.32
C LYS A 236 13.60 15.38 10.85
N VAL A 237 12.62 14.65 11.38
CA VAL A 237 12.40 14.47 12.83
C VAL A 237 12.72 13.04 13.24
N GLN A 238 12.20 12.05 12.51
CA GLN A 238 12.50 10.62 12.65
C GLN A 238 12.46 9.98 11.25
N GLU A 239 13.25 8.93 11.03
CA GLU A 239 13.22 8.12 9.81
C GLU A 239 13.60 6.68 10.14
N GLY A 240 13.21 5.75 9.27
CA GLY A 240 13.49 4.33 9.45
C GLY A 240 12.84 3.47 8.39
N PHE A 241 12.55 2.22 8.74
CA PHE A 241 11.73 1.32 7.95
C PHE A 241 10.70 0.62 8.83
N VAL A 242 9.63 0.11 8.23
CA VAL A 242 8.63 -0.76 8.84
C VAL A 242 8.47 -1.98 7.94
N ASN A 243 8.09 -3.13 8.50
CA ASN A 243 7.80 -4.31 7.70
C ASN A 243 6.30 -4.41 7.38
N THR A 244 5.98 -4.72 6.12
CA THR A 244 4.66 -5.22 5.74
C THR A 244 4.47 -6.66 6.24
N SER A 245 3.23 -7.14 6.36
CA SER A 245 2.99 -8.53 6.80
C SER A 245 3.50 -9.60 5.82
N GLU A 246 3.65 -9.25 4.55
CA GLU A 246 4.23 -10.07 3.48
C GLU A 246 4.92 -9.16 2.45
N GLY A 247 5.92 -9.66 1.73
CA GLY A 247 6.69 -8.91 0.73
C GLY A 247 6.26 -9.29 -0.69
N GLN A 248 6.43 -8.36 -1.64
CA GLN A 248 6.06 -8.54 -3.06
C GLN A 248 4.55 -8.82 -3.32
N VAL A 249 3.70 -8.58 -2.33
CA VAL A 249 2.24 -8.53 -2.43
C VAL A 249 1.75 -7.27 -1.72
N PHE A 250 0.55 -6.79 -2.05
CA PHE A 250 -0.08 -5.70 -1.30
C PHE A 250 -0.43 -6.20 0.11
N ALA A 251 0.32 -5.72 1.11
CA ALA A 251 0.22 -6.18 2.49
C ALA A 251 0.18 -4.99 3.46
N PRO A 252 -0.59 -5.10 4.56
CA PRO A 252 -0.67 -4.05 5.56
C PRO A 252 0.67 -3.84 6.28
N TRP A 253 0.93 -2.60 6.66
CA TRP A 253 2.01 -2.20 7.56
C TRP A 253 1.45 -1.34 8.69
N GLU A 254 2.06 -1.44 9.88
CA GLU A 254 1.70 -0.63 11.05
C GLU A 254 2.94 -0.22 11.83
N LEU A 255 2.96 1.02 12.31
CA LEU A 255 4.01 1.57 13.16
C LEU A 255 3.38 2.45 14.26
N THR A 256 4.07 2.59 15.39
CA THR A 256 3.67 3.53 16.44
C THR A 256 4.85 4.40 16.83
N LEU A 257 4.70 5.73 16.70
CA LEU A 257 5.75 6.70 16.97
C LEU A 257 5.39 7.60 18.15
N THR A 258 6.37 7.87 19.02
CA THR A 258 6.26 8.96 19.98
C THR A 258 6.80 10.24 19.34
N LEU A 259 5.93 11.22 19.17
CA LEU A 259 6.22 12.54 18.60
C LEU A 259 5.79 13.63 19.60
N PRO A 260 6.58 14.70 19.81
CA PRO A 260 6.10 15.84 20.59
C PRO A 260 4.99 16.59 19.81
N PRO A 261 4.21 17.46 20.47
CA PRO A 261 3.18 18.25 19.79
C PRO A 261 3.69 19.08 18.60
N GLY A 262 2.78 19.37 17.68
CA GLY A 262 2.99 20.17 16.46
C GLY A 262 2.67 19.42 15.17
N SER A 263 2.83 20.11 14.04
CA SER A 263 2.50 19.57 12.71
C SER A 263 3.69 18.88 12.03
N TYR A 264 3.37 17.87 11.22
CA TYR A 264 4.31 16.95 10.59
C TYR A 264 3.84 16.53 9.19
N VAL A 265 4.80 16.08 8.39
CA VAL A 265 4.59 15.35 7.14
C VAL A 265 5.14 13.93 7.34
N LEU A 266 4.33 12.90 7.14
CA LEU A 266 4.80 11.53 6.91
C LEU A 266 5.04 11.36 5.42
N GLU A 267 6.17 10.77 5.02
CA GLU A 267 6.40 10.24 3.68
C GLU A 267 6.79 8.76 3.81
N VAL A 268 6.19 7.91 2.97
CA VAL A 268 6.63 6.52 2.73
C VAL A 268 7.06 6.41 1.26
N HIS A 269 8.08 5.61 0.97
CA HIS A 269 8.56 5.42 -0.39
C HIS A 269 9.01 3.98 -0.64
N ASP A 270 8.90 3.51 -1.88
CA ASP A 270 9.51 2.26 -2.29
C ASP A 270 11.04 2.38 -2.16
N SER A 271 11.69 1.25 -1.89
CA SER A 271 13.14 1.14 -1.94
C SER A 271 13.66 1.53 -3.34
N ASP A 272 14.78 2.25 -3.41
CA ASP A 272 15.54 2.40 -4.65
C ASP A 272 16.76 1.45 -4.63
N PRO A 273 16.59 0.17 -5.00
CA PRO A 273 17.70 -0.77 -5.07
C PRO A 273 18.70 -0.44 -6.20
N SER A 274 18.38 0.52 -7.09
CA SER A 274 19.29 1.00 -8.13
C SER A 274 20.23 2.12 -7.65
N GLY A 275 20.02 2.67 -6.44
CA GLY A 275 20.85 3.75 -5.90
C GLY A 275 20.86 5.01 -6.77
N GLY A 276 19.76 5.30 -7.46
CA GLY A 276 19.59 6.41 -8.39
C GLY A 276 19.96 6.12 -9.84
N GLU A 277 20.46 4.92 -10.19
CA GLU A 277 20.84 4.58 -11.59
C GLU A 277 19.64 4.62 -12.55
N SER A 278 18.42 4.36 -12.07
CA SER A 278 17.17 4.55 -12.83
C SER A 278 16.95 6.00 -13.28
N ASN A 279 17.55 6.98 -12.58
CA ASN A 279 17.30 8.41 -12.69
C ASN A 279 15.80 8.77 -12.65
N ARG A 280 15.03 7.97 -11.90
CA ARG A 280 13.62 8.15 -11.59
C ARG A 280 13.49 8.05 -10.06
N PRO A 281 12.73 8.94 -9.40
CA PRO A 281 12.41 8.76 -7.99
C PRO A 281 11.57 7.47 -7.81
N PRO A 282 11.69 6.79 -6.66
CA PRO A 282 10.79 5.71 -6.31
C PRO A 282 9.33 6.20 -6.20
N ASP A 283 8.38 5.27 -6.27
CA ASP A 283 7.01 5.53 -5.83
C ASP A 283 7.02 6.05 -4.38
N ARG A 284 6.17 7.02 -4.07
CA ARG A 284 6.03 7.58 -2.73
C ARG A 284 4.60 8.03 -2.46
N ASP A 285 4.25 8.10 -1.19
CA ASP A 285 3.01 8.66 -0.68
C ASP A 285 3.30 9.53 0.56
N SER A 286 2.49 10.56 0.78
CA SER A 286 2.66 11.51 1.88
C SER A 286 1.36 11.88 2.56
N ARG A 287 1.42 12.23 3.85
CA ARG A 287 0.30 12.76 4.63
C ARG A 287 0.77 13.85 5.59
N ASN A 288 0.07 14.97 5.62
CA ASN A 288 0.21 15.99 6.64
C ASN A 288 -0.68 15.65 7.84
N PHE A 289 -0.16 15.79 9.06
CA PHE A 289 -0.95 15.57 10.28
C PHE A 289 -0.44 16.45 11.44
N THR A 290 -1.25 16.58 12.50
CA THR A 290 -0.89 17.37 13.69
C THR A 290 -1.00 16.51 14.95
N VAL A 291 0.04 16.59 15.80
CA VAL A 291 0.03 15.98 17.14
C VAL A 291 -0.36 17.03 18.17
N GLY A 292 -1.43 16.75 18.93
CA GLY A 292 -1.92 17.58 20.04
C GLY A 292 -1.13 17.47 21.33
#